data_AF-A0A845Z0L8-F1
#
_entry.id   AF-A0A845Z0L8-F1
#
_cell.length_a   1.000
_cell.length_b   1.000
_cell.length_c   1.000
_cell.angle_alpha   90.00
_cell.angle_beta   90.00
_cell.angle_gamma   90.00
#
_symmetry.space_group_name_H-M   'P 1'
#
loop_
_entity.id
_entity.type
_entity.pdbx_description
1 polymer ?
#
loop_
_entity_poly.entity_id
_entity_poly.type
_entity_poly.pdbx_seq_one_letter_code
_entity_poly.pdbx_strand_id
1 'polypeptide(L)'
;MTGSEGSSFYQIQGGTLPYEAETYVKRSIDWELFDFAKNVHTHNRVCSILAPRQMGKSSLMVRTAKLLTDEGIVCVQINLQGFGVVSSDGSFWYSVLDEVCKNIDELLVLDSQENSVLFKLEKYWESHFSYQLSVISYQLSVPLSVCAA
;
A
#
# COMPACT_ATOMS: atom_id res chain seq x y z
N MET A 1 -29.38 8.10 29.18
CA MET A 1 -29.25 9.36 28.41
C MET A 1 -28.44 9.04 27.17
N THR A 2 -29.11 8.65 26.09
CA THR A 2 -28.50 8.34 24.79
C THR A 2 -28.29 9.65 24.03
N GLY A 3 -27.05 10.10 23.94
CA GLY A 3 -26.70 11.27 23.13
C GLY A 3 -26.89 10.94 21.66
N SER A 4 -27.79 11.66 20.99
CA SER A 4 -27.90 11.68 19.54
C SER A 4 -26.63 12.30 18.98
N GLU A 5 -25.76 11.52 18.34
CA GLU A 5 -24.68 12.05 17.51
C GLU A 5 -25.29 12.79 16.32
N GLY A 6 -25.42 14.10 16.44
CA GLY A 6 -25.74 14.95 15.30
C GLY A 6 -24.60 14.83 14.29
N SER A 7 -24.90 14.35 13.10
CA SER A 7 -23.95 14.33 11.98
C SER A 7 -23.58 15.78 11.64
N SER A 8 -22.47 16.26 12.20
CA SER A 8 -21.90 17.55 11.81
C SER A 8 -21.52 17.49 10.34
N PHE A 9 -21.98 18.46 9.55
CA PHE A 9 -21.60 18.60 8.13
C PHE A 9 -20.08 18.71 7.94
N TYR A 10 -19.38 19.24 8.95
CA TYR A 10 -17.93 19.37 8.96
C TYR A 10 -17.27 18.28 9.80
N GLN A 11 -16.16 17.72 9.29
CA GLN A 11 -15.30 16.82 10.03
C GLN A 11 -14.34 17.61 10.94
N ILE A 12 -14.66 17.66 12.23
CA ILE A 12 -13.94 18.46 13.23
C ILE A 12 -12.65 17.77 13.69
N GLN A 13 -12.60 16.44 13.67
CA GLN A 13 -11.47 15.66 14.18
C GLN A 13 -10.24 15.66 13.25
N GLY A 14 -10.35 16.27 12.06
CA GLY A 14 -9.35 16.16 11.01
C GLY A 14 -9.22 14.75 10.46
N GLY A 15 -8.22 14.52 9.60
CA GLY A 15 -7.98 13.22 8.97
C GLY A 15 -8.26 13.21 7.47
N THR A 16 -8.47 12.02 6.92
CA THR A 16 -8.80 11.82 5.51
C THR A 16 -10.29 12.07 5.30
N LEU A 17 -10.61 12.97 4.38
CA LEU A 17 -11.99 13.16 3.92
C LEU A 17 -12.33 12.04 2.93
N PRO A 18 -13.49 11.38 3.05
CA PRO A 18 -13.94 10.40 2.07
C PRO A 18 -14.17 11.04 0.70
N TYR A 19 -14.27 10.22 -0.33
CA TYR A 19 -14.46 10.68 -1.72
C TYR A 19 -15.77 11.48 -1.88
N GLU A 20 -16.82 11.09 -1.16
CA GLU A 20 -18.16 11.67 -1.22
C GLU A 20 -18.29 12.93 -0.36
N ALA A 21 -17.25 13.31 0.40
CA ALA A 21 -17.31 14.50 1.24
C ALA A 21 -17.52 15.78 0.41
N GLU A 22 -18.67 16.43 0.59
CA GLU A 22 -19.03 17.69 -0.05
C GLU A 22 -18.16 18.87 0.42
N THR A 23 -17.52 18.72 1.58
CA THR A 23 -16.61 19.72 2.17
C THR A 23 -15.22 19.73 1.55
N TYR A 24 -14.91 18.82 0.62
CA TYR A 24 -13.63 18.80 -0.06
C TYR A 24 -13.56 19.85 -1.18
N VAL A 25 -12.54 20.71 -1.11
CA VAL A 25 -12.24 21.68 -2.17
C VAL A 25 -11.20 21.06 -3.11
N LYS A 26 -11.61 20.84 -4.38
CA LYS A 26 -10.72 20.41 -5.46
C LYS A 26 -9.66 21.48 -5.75
N ARG A 27 -8.42 21.05 -6.00
CA ARG A 27 -7.27 21.90 -6.32
C ARG A 27 -6.73 21.56 -7.71
N SER A 28 -5.77 22.32 -8.22
CA SER A 28 -5.10 21.98 -9.49
C SER A 28 -4.38 20.63 -9.41
N ILE A 29 -3.74 20.37 -8.27
CA ILE A 29 -2.95 19.16 -8.04
C ILE A 29 -3.78 17.85 -8.08
N ASP A 30 -5.10 17.91 -7.89
CA ASP A 30 -5.98 16.76 -8.05
C ASP A 30 -5.88 16.17 -9.47
N TRP A 31 -5.91 17.05 -10.47
CA TRP A 31 -5.81 16.64 -11.88
C TRP A 31 -4.36 16.35 -12.27
N GLU A 32 -3.40 17.15 -11.80
CA GLU A 32 -1.98 16.91 -12.08
C GLU A 32 -1.51 15.54 -11.58
N LEU A 33 -1.94 15.15 -10.37
CA LEU A 33 -1.61 13.84 -9.79
C LEU A 33 -2.34 12.70 -10.51
N PHE A 34 -3.62 12.89 -10.85
CA PHE A 34 -4.38 11.90 -11.62
C PHE A 34 -3.75 11.65 -12.98
N ASP A 35 -3.46 12.70 -13.75
CA ASP A 35 -2.79 12.59 -15.05
C ASP A 35 -1.39 11.99 -14.88
N PHE A 36 -0.66 12.36 -13.82
CA PHE A 36 0.63 11.75 -13.53
C PHE A 36 0.50 10.23 -13.37
N ALA A 37 -0.45 9.78 -12.55
CA ALA A 37 -0.62 8.37 -12.21
C ALA A 37 -1.25 7.54 -13.34
N LYS A 38 -2.15 8.12 -14.14
CA LYS A 38 -2.81 7.46 -15.27
C LYS A 38 -1.85 7.09 -16.40
N ASN A 39 -0.70 7.77 -16.50
CA ASN A 39 0.31 7.52 -17.53
C ASN A 39 1.17 6.27 -17.23
N VAL A 40 0.52 5.09 -17.15
CA VAL A 40 1.12 3.80 -16.74
C VAL A 40 2.17 3.27 -17.72
N HIS A 41 2.18 3.76 -18.97
CA HIS A 41 3.12 3.33 -20.01
C HIS A 41 4.53 3.92 -19.87
N THR A 42 4.74 4.85 -18.93
CA THR A 42 6.07 5.38 -18.63
C THR A 42 6.66 4.63 -17.44
N HIS A 43 7.68 3.81 -17.69
CA HIS A 43 8.35 3.02 -16.66
C HIS A 43 8.99 3.91 -15.57
N ASN A 44 9.06 3.39 -14.33
CA ASN A 44 9.82 3.94 -13.19
C ASN A 44 9.47 5.37 -12.75
N ARG A 45 8.17 5.70 -12.68
CA ARG A 45 7.73 7.01 -12.19
C ARG A 45 7.41 7.00 -10.72
N VAL A 46 7.97 7.98 -10.00
CA VAL A 46 7.70 8.21 -8.57
C VAL A 46 7.39 9.69 -8.38
N CYS A 47 6.39 10.01 -7.55
CA CYS A 47 6.05 11.37 -7.15
C CYS A 47 6.00 11.46 -5.63
N SER A 48 6.57 12.52 -5.06
CA SER A 48 6.49 12.82 -3.62
C SER A 48 5.71 14.11 -3.40
N ILE A 49 4.67 14.04 -2.57
CA ILE A 49 3.81 15.18 -2.26
C ILE A 49 4.20 15.74 -0.91
N LEU A 50 4.97 16.84 -0.94
CA LEU A 50 5.40 17.56 0.26
C LEU A 50 4.40 18.68 0.57
N ALA A 51 3.60 18.50 1.62
CA ALA A 51 2.70 19.55 2.10
C ALA A 51 2.57 19.53 3.64
N PRO A 52 2.31 20.70 4.26
CA PRO A 52 2.08 20.81 5.70
C PRO A 52 1.05 19.81 6.26
N ARG A 53 1.09 19.57 7.58
CA ARG A 53 0.09 18.72 8.26
C ARG A 53 -1.32 19.25 8.00
N GLN A 54 -2.29 18.34 7.91
CA GLN A 54 -3.72 18.65 7.73
C GLN A 54 -4.11 19.40 6.44
N MET A 55 -3.24 19.45 5.42
CA MET A 55 -3.57 20.02 4.10
C MET A 55 -4.41 19.11 3.18
N GLY A 56 -4.87 17.95 3.67
CA GLY A 56 -5.70 17.03 2.87
C GLY A 56 -4.93 16.13 1.89
N LYS A 57 -3.65 15.85 2.14
CA LYS A 57 -2.82 14.93 1.33
C LYS A 57 -3.43 13.53 1.20
N SER A 58 -3.88 12.96 2.32
CA SER A 58 -4.51 11.63 2.30
C SER A 58 -5.85 11.66 1.57
N SER A 59 -6.61 12.76 1.69
CA SER A 59 -7.86 12.96 0.93
C SER A 59 -7.60 13.06 -0.59
N LEU A 60 -6.52 13.74 -0.99
CA LEU A 60 -6.05 13.78 -2.39
C LEU A 60 -5.70 12.38 -2.90
N MET A 61 -5.00 11.57 -2.10
CA MET A 61 -4.65 10.19 -2.44
C MET A 61 -5.89 9.31 -2.65
N VAL A 62 -6.84 9.30 -1.69
CA VAL A 62 -8.08 8.51 -1.80
C VAL A 62 -8.88 8.90 -3.03
N ARG A 63 -8.97 10.20 -3.33
CA ARG A 63 -9.67 10.69 -4.52
C ARG A 63 -9.00 10.27 -5.82
N THR A 64 -7.68 10.40 -5.88
CA THR A 64 -6.91 9.97 -7.05
C THR A 64 -7.06 8.47 -7.27
N ALA A 65 -6.90 7.66 -6.22
CA ALA A 65 -7.06 6.22 -6.28
C ALA A 65 -8.46 5.83 -6.78
N LYS A 66 -9.51 6.47 -6.28
CA LYS A 66 -10.89 6.22 -6.74
C LYS A 66 -11.06 6.51 -8.23
N LEU A 67 -10.57 7.65 -8.71
CA LEU A 67 -10.65 8.02 -10.13
C LEU A 67 -9.86 7.04 -11.02
N LEU A 68 -8.70 6.57 -10.56
CA LEU A 68 -7.89 5.58 -11.28
C LEU A 68 -8.59 4.21 -11.32
N THR A 69 -9.18 3.78 -10.22
CA THR A 69 -9.97 2.53 -10.17
C THR A 69 -11.20 2.60 -11.09
N ASP A 70 -11.85 3.75 -11.18
CA ASP A 70 -12.96 3.96 -12.13
C ASP A 70 -12.52 3.86 -13.60
N GLU A 71 -11.22 4.05 -13.88
CA GLU A 71 -10.58 3.83 -15.19
C GLU A 71 -10.01 2.41 -15.36
N GLY A 72 -10.29 1.50 -14.42
CA GLY A 72 -9.81 0.11 -14.46
C GLY A 72 -8.36 -0.08 -14.00
N ILE A 73 -7.75 0.92 -13.36
CA ILE A 73 -6.38 0.83 -12.82
C ILE A 73 -6.43 0.35 -11.36
N VAL A 74 -5.75 -0.75 -11.08
CA VAL A 74 -5.61 -1.29 -9.72
C VAL A 74 -4.71 -0.37 -8.90
N CYS A 75 -5.22 0.11 -7.76
CA CYS A 75 -4.50 1.01 -6.86
C CYS A 75 -4.31 0.35 -5.50
N VAL A 76 -3.07 0.31 -5.03
CA VAL A 76 -2.72 -0.22 -3.70
C VAL A 76 -2.23 0.93 -2.81
N GLN A 77 -2.77 1.02 -1.60
CA GLN A 77 -2.35 2.00 -0.61
C GLN A 77 -1.50 1.33 0.46
N ILE A 78 -0.25 1.76 0.61
CA ILE A 78 0.68 1.18 1.58
C ILE A 78 0.95 2.19 2.70
N ASN A 79 0.66 1.79 3.94
CA ASN A 79 1.01 2.58 5.12
C ASN A 79 2.41 2.22 5.63
N LEU A 80 3.41 2.97 5.18
CA LEU A 80 4.81 2.75 5.58
C LEU A 80 5.06 2.88 7.10
N GLN A 81 4.21 3.61 7.84
CA GLN A 81 4.35 3.74 9.29
C GLN A 81 3.99 2.44 10.04
N GLY A 82 3.20 1.56 9.41
CA GLY A 82 2.81 0.27 10.00
C GLY A 82 3.94 -0.75 10.06
N PHE A 83 5.01 -0.58 9.28
CA PHE A 83 6.12 -1.54 9.17
C PHE A 83 7.14 -1.45 10.32
N GLY A 84 6.97 -0.53 11.28
CA GLY A 84 7.83 -0.42 12.47
C GLY A 84 9.23 0.13 12.18
N VAL A 85 10.17 -0.13 13.11
CA VAL A 85 11.58 0.30 12.98
C VAL A 85 12.29 -0.65 12.02
N VAL A 86 12.81 -0.09 10.92
CA VAL A 86 13.59 -0.82 9.91
C VAL A 86 14.87 -1.36 10.55
N SER A 87 14.95 -2.68 10.70
CA SER A 87 16.13 -3.38 11.22
C SER A 87 17.18 -3.65 10.14
N SER A 88 16.77 -3.74 8.87
CA SER A 88 17.65 -3.83 7.69
C SER A 88 16.91 -3.42 6.40
N ASP A 89 17.63 -2.90 5.41
CA ASP A 89 17.02 -2.44 4.15
C ASP A 89 16.34 -3.59 3.37
N GLY A 90 16.97 -4.78 3.34
CA GLY A 90 16.47 -5.92 2.57
C GLY A 90 15.14 -6.49 3.08
N SER A 91 15.02 -6.70 4.39
CA SER A 91 13.79 -7.23 4.99
C SER A 91 12.63 -6.24 4.87
N PHE A 92 12.89 -4.94 4.95
CA PHE A 92 11.88 -3.91 4.80
C PHE A 92 11.25 -3.91 3.41
N TRP A 93 12.08 -3.90 2.35
CA TRP A 93 11.57 -3.91 0.98
C TRP A 93 10.83 -5.19 0.64
N TYR A 94 11.27 -6.33 1.16
CA TYR A 94 10.52 -7.58 1.02
C TYR A 94 9.13 -7.49 1.67
N SER A 95 9.04 -6.98 2.90
CA SER A 95 7.76 -6.77 3.58
C SER A 95 6.84 -5.80 2.82
N VAL A 96 7.39 -4.74 2.23
CA VAL A 96 6.62 -3.81 1.38
C VAL A 96 6.08 -4.51 0.13
N LEU A 97 6.90 -5.32 -0.54
CA LEU A 97 6.49 -6.09 -1.72
C LEU A 97 5.43 -7.14 -1.39
N ASP A 98 5.61 -7.86 -0.28
CA ASP A 98 4.66 -8.84 0.25
C ASP A 98 3.28 -8.19 0.52
N GLU A 99 3.26 -7.03 1.19
CA GLU A 99 2.04 -6.27 1.45
C GLU A 99 1.36 -5.83 0.14
N VAL A 100 2.14 -5.35 -0.84
CA VAL A 100 1.59 -4.98 -2.16
C VAL A 100 0.93 -6.19 -2.84
N CYS A 101 1.59 -7.35 -2.82
CA CYS A 101 1.06 -8.56 -3.47
C CYS A 101 -0.24 -9.03 -2.81
N LYS A 102 -0.31 -9.04 -1.48
CA LYS A 102 -1.52 -9.40 -0.73
C LYS A 102 -2.70 -8.49 -1.08
N ASN A 103 -2.46 -7.18 -1.12
CA ASN A 103 -3.50 -6.20 -1.49
C ASN A 103 -3.98 -6.42 -2.93
N ILE A 104 -3.08 -6.75 -3.87
CA ILE A 104 -3.47 -7.04 -5.26
C ILE A 104 -4.31 -8.31 -5.34
N ASP A 105 -3.90 -9.38 -4.67
CA ASP A 105 -4.62 -10.66 -4.67
C ASP A 105 -6.05 -10.50 -4.11
N GLU A 106 -6.20 -9.72 -3.02
CA GLU A 106 -7.50 -9.39 -2.44
C GLU A 106 -8.36 -8.55 -3.40
N LEU A 107 -7.79 -7.50 -4.00
CA LEU A 107 -8.51 -6.62 -4.93
C LEU A 107 -8.97 -7.33 -6.20
N LEU A 108 -8.22 -8.32 -6.66
CA LEU A 108 -8.51 -9.07 -7.89
C LEU A 108 -9.23 -10.40 -7.63
N VAL A 109 -9.53 -10.73 -6.37
CA VAL A 109 -10.19 -11.98 -5.96
C VAL A 109 -9.48 -13.21 -6.56
N LEU A 110 -8.16 -13.25 -6.41
CA LEU A 110 -7.33 -14.34 -6.93
C LEU A 110 -7.32 -15.50 -5.92
N ASP A 111 -8.33 -16.37 -5.99
CA ASP A 111 -8.52 -17.46 -5.03
C ASP A 111 -7.67 -18.72 -5.31
N SER A 112 -7.09 -18.86 -6.50
CA SER A 112 -6.24 -20.00 -6.83
C SER A 112 -4.77 -19.72 -6.56
N GLN A 113 -4.09 -20.65 -5.87
CA GLN A 113 -2.65 -20.60 -5.58
C GLN A 113 -1.80 -20.31 -6.83
N GLU A 114 -2.19 -20.81 -8.00
CA GLU A 114 -1.45 -20.59 -9.25
C GLU A 114 -1.60 -19.16 -9.82
N ASN A 115 -2.68 -18.45 -9.47
CA ASN A 115 -2.90 -17.09 -9.96
C ASN A 115 -2.41 -16.00 -9.02
N SER A 116 -2.26 -16.31 -7.72
CA SER A 116 -1.74 -15.40 -6.70
C SER A 116 -0.43 -14.74 -7.15
N VAL A 117 -0.41 -13.42 -7.07
CA VAL A 117 0.78 -12.60 -7.32
C VAL A 117 1.83 -12.89 -6.24
N LEU A 118 1.40 -13.07 -4.99
CA LEU A 118 2.30 -13.41 -3.89
C LEU A 118 3.03 -14.74 -4.16
N PHE A 119 2.29 -15.78 -4.53
CA PHE A 119 2.89 -17.08 -4.84
C PHE A 119 3.90 -17.00 -6.00
N LYS A 120 3.58 -16.22 -7.04
CA LYS A 120 4.50 -15.97 -8.17
C LYS A 120 5.76 -15.21 -7.72
N LEU A 121 5.63 -14.23 -6.83
CA LEU A 121 6.74 -13.48 -6.27
C LEU A 121 7.66 -14.39 -5.45
N GLU A 122 7.10 -15.19 -4.54
CA GLU A 122 7.86 -16.11 -3.70
C GLU A 122 8.66 -17.11 -4.56
N LYS A 123 8.00 -17.73 -5.54
CA LYS A 123 8.66 -18.65 -6.48
C LYS A 123 9.78 -17.98 -7.28
N TYR A 124 9.54 -16.75 -7.75
CA TYR A 124 10.57 -15.97 -8.44
C TYR A 124 11.75 -15.70 -7.51
N TRP A 125 11.47 -15.26 -6.29
CA TRP A 125 12.49 -14.91 -5.30
C TRP A 125 13.37 -16.10 -4.94
N GLU A 126 12.78 -17.26 -4.67
CA GLU A 126 13.48 -18.52 -4.41
C GLU A 126 14.38 -18.89 -5.59
N SER A 127 13.86 -18.82 -6.83
CA SER A 127 14.64 -19.22 -8.01
C SER A 127 15.84 -18.32 -8.32
N HIS A 128 15.80 -17.04 -7.93
CA HIS A 128 16.81 -16.05 -8.29
C HIS A 128 17.76 -15.66 -7.14
N PHE A 129 17.36 -15.83 -5.87
CA PHE A 129 18.13 -15.34 -4.72
C PHE A 129 18.52 -16.44 -3.71
N SER A 130 18.30 -17.73 -4.03
CA SER A 130 18.56 -18.88 -3.15
C SER A 130 20.01 -19.05 -2.63
N TYR A 131 20.99 -18.28 -3.14
CA TYR A 131 22.40 -18.38 -2.71
C TYR A 131 22.85 -17.34 -1.68
N GLN A 132 21.95 -16.51 -1.13
CA GLN A 132 22.30 -15.54 -0.06
C GLN A 132 21.59 -15.76 1.28
N LEU A 133 20.90 -16.89 1.45
CA LEU A 133 20.18 -17.24 2.69
C LEU A 133 21.07 -17.77 3.84
N SER A 134 22.40 -17.74 3.71
CA SER A 134 23.30 -18.00 4.85
C SER A 134 23.45 -16.81 5.81
N VAL A 135 22.83 -15.65 5.53
CA VAL A 135 22.99 -14.44 6.36
C VAL A 135 21.69 -13.95 7.00
N ILE A 136 20.52 -14.50 6.65
CA ILE A 136 19.23 -14.12 7.26
C ILE A 136 18.61 -15.34 7.95
N SER A 137 19.40 -16.00 8.78
CA SER A 137 18.95 -17.10 9.65
C SER A 137 19.33 -16.80 11.10
N TYR A 138 18.98 -15.61 11.59
CA TYR A 138 18.85 -15.34 13.02
C TYR A 138 17.67 -14.39 13.24
N GLN A 139 16.77 -14.76 14.16
CA GLN A 139 15.57 -14.02 14.62
C GLN A 139 14.22 -14.41 14.01
N LEU A 140 13.96 -15.71 13.86
CA LEU A 140 12.64 -16.26 14.18
C LEU A 140 12.88 -17.51 15.04
N SER A 141 12.85 -17.31 16.35
CA SER A 141 12.88 -18.38 17.35
C SER A 141 11.60 -19.21 17.23
N VAL A 142 11.66 -20.27 16.45
CA VAL A 142 10.75 -21.41 16.57
C VAL A 142 11.63 -22.65 16.67
N PRO A 143 11.62 -23.39 17.80
CA PRO A 143 12.46 -24.56 17.94
C PRO A 143 11.77 -25.72 17.23
N LEU A 144 12.22 -26.08 16.03
CA LEU A 144 12.06 -27.45 15.56
C LEU A 144 13.35 -27.95 14.94
N SER A 145 14.05 -28.69 15.81
CA SER A 145 14.94 -29.81 15.50
C SER A 145 14.58 -30.51 14.18
N VAL A 146 15.47 -30.44 13.20
CA VAL A 146 15.79 -31.59 12.35
C VAL A 146 17.29 -31.64 12.15
N CYS A 147 17.90 -32.69 12.71
CA CYS A 147 19.29 -33.06 12.53
C CYS A 147 19.57 -33.65 11.15
N ALA A 148 20.84 -33.54 10.76
CA ALA A 148 21.63 -34.40 9.86
C ALA A 148 21.36 -34.24 8.34
N ALA A 149 22.38 -34.19 7.47
CA ALA A 149 23.83 -34.41 7.59
C ALA A 149 24.59 -33.49 6.63
#